data_AF-A0A3D4CUX4-F1
#
_entry.id   AF-A0A3D4CUX4-F1
#
_cell.length_a   1.000
_cell.length_b   1.000
_cell.length_c   1.000
_cell.angle_alpha   90.00
_cell.angle_beta   90.00
_cell.angle_gamma   90.00
#
_symmetry.space_group_name_H-M   'P 1'
#
loop_
_entity.id
_entity.type
_entity.pdbx_description
1 polymer ?
#
loop_
_entity_poly.entity_id
_entity_poly.type
_entity_poly.pdbx_seq_one_letter_code
_entity_poly.pdbx_strand_id
1 'polypeptide(L)'
;KPFENKRLTESFTNEALKFIDENRSNPFFLYIPYTAPHFPLEAHPDWKGRSNFGVYGDVVEELDHRIGQILARLKLRHLEKNTIVIFMSDNGPEPLTKESKALPFRGKKWSALEGGTRVPCLLRFPGVLPAGKESDALISAIDLLPTLAHACSIDLGE
;
A
#
# COMPACT_ATOMS: atom_id res chain seq x y z
N LYS A 1 4.68 -6.10 23.90
CA LYS A 1 3.29 -6.60 23.96
C LYS A 1 3.22 -7.92 23.19
N PRO A 2 2.34 -8.87 23.55
CA PRO A 2 2.14 -10.08 22.75
C PRO A 2 1.71 -9.70 21.32
N PHE A 3 2.03 -10.57 20.36
CA PHE A 3 1.64 -10.40 18.96
C PHE A 3 0.11 -10.52 18.82
N GLU A 4 -0.51 -9.52 18.20
CA GLU A 4 -1.95 -9.51 17.90
C GLU A 4 -2.17 -9.14 16.43
N ASN A 5 -2.46 -10.14 15.59
CA ASN A 5 -2.61 -9.97 14.14
C ASN A 5 -3.66 -8.90 13.78
N LYS A 6 -4.83 -8.92 14.42
CA LYS A 6 -5.91 -7.92 14.29
C LYS A 6 -5.54 -6.47 14.61
N ARG A 7 -4.35 -6.20 15.18
CA ARG A 7 -3.86 -4.86 15.55
C ARG A 7 -2.66 -4.43 14.71
N LEU A 8 -2.17 -5.25 13.78
CA LEU A 8 -0.95 -4.95 13.02
C LEU A 8 -1.12 -3.75 12.08
N THR A 9 -2.23 -3.67 11.35
CA THR A 9 -2.51 -2.54 10.44
C THR A 9 -2.52 -1.23 11.21
N GLU A 10 -3.19 -1.18 12.36
CA GLU A 10 -3.15 -0.04 13.28
C GLU A 10 -1.72 0.26 13.77
N SER A 11 -0.98 -0.75 14.21
CA SER A 11 0.37 -0.58 14.77
C SER A 11 1.35 -0.02 13.74
N PHE A 12 1.39 -0.58 12.52
CA PHE A 12 2.24 -0.08 11.43
C PHE A 12 1.87 1.35 11.05
N THR A 13 0.58 1.66 11.03
CA THR A 13 0.11 3.02 10.73
C THR A 13 0.55 4.00 11.82
N ASN A 14 0.43 3.64 13.09
CA ASN A 14 0.86 4.49 14.19
C ASN A 14 2.37 4.76 14.15
N GLU A 15 3.19 3.75 13.86
CA GLU A 15 4.64 3.93 13.68
C GLU A 15 4.97 4.78 12.46
N ALA A 16 4.26 4.61 11.33
CA ALA A 16 4.41 5.44 10.15
C ALA A 16 4.07 6.92 10.43
N LEU A 17 2.96 7.17 11.14
CA LEU A 17 2.55 8.53 11.54
C LEU A 17 3.57 9.19 12.46
N LYS A 18 4.13 8.43 13.42
CA LYS A 18 5.19 8.89 14.30
C LYS A 18 6.47 9.21 13.52
N PHE A 19 6.89 8.30 12.63
CA PHE A 19 8.06 8.48 11.79
C PHE A 19 7.95 9.74 10.91
N ILE A 20 6.79 9.98 10.28
CA ILE A 20 6.54 11.19 9.49
C ILE A 20 6.70 12.45 10.34
N ASP A 21 6.16 12.45 11.56
CA ASP A 21 6.24 13.61 12.46
C ASP A 21 7.68 13.89 12.91
N GLU A 22 8.44 12.85 13.22
CA GLU A 22 9.84 12.94 13.67
C GLU A 22 10.79 13.35 12.54
N ASN A 23 10.48 12.98 11.29
CA ASN A 23 11.34 13.23 10.13
C ASN A 23 10.88 14.40 9.25
N ARG A 24 9.90 15.21 9.68
CA ARG A 24 9.32 16.30 8.87
C ARG A 24 10.32 17.33 8.31
N SER A 25 11.52 17.42 8.88
CA SER A 25 12.57 18.36 8.46
C SER A 25 13.65 17.72 7.59
N ASN A 26 13.60 16.40 7.36
CA ASN A 26 14.60 15.65 6.60
C ASN A 26 13.91 14.92 5.43
N PRO A 27 14.60 14.72 4.29
CA PRO A 27 14.17 13.72 3.33
C PRO A 27 14.09 12.35 4.00
N PHE A 28 13.04 11.58 3.71
CA PHE A 28 12.86 10.26 4.30
C PHE A 28 12.42 9.23 3.26
N PHE A 29 12.75 7.97 3.54
CA PHE A 29 12.19 6.81 2.86
C PHE A 29 11.41 5.98 3.89
N LEU A 30 10.12 5.81 3.66
CA LEU A 30 9.22 5.07 4.53
C LEU A 30 8.61 3.90 3.76
N TYR A 31 9.01 2.69 4.11
CA TYR A 31 8.44 1.45 3.59
C TYR A 31 7.49 0.85 4.63
N ILE A 32 6.22 0.67 4.25
CA ILE A 32 5.17 0.14 5.13
C ILE A 32 4.65 -1.18 4.55
N PRO A 33 5.26 -2.32 4.91
CA PRO A 33 4.81 -3.63 4.45
C PRO A 33 3.58 -4.07 5.26
N TYR A 34 2.42 -3.50 4.97
CA TYR A 34 1.17 -3.99 5.57
C TYR A 34 1.01 -5.49 5.32
N THR A 35 0.68 -6.24 6.36
CA THR A 35 0.37 -7.66 6.26
C THR A 35 -1.07 -7.89 5.82
N ALA A 36 -1.95 -6.90 5.97
CA ALA A 36 -3.31 -6.95 5.42
C ALA A 36 -3.28 -6.97 3.88
N PRO A 37 -4.07 -7.82 3.19
CA PRO A 37 -5.08 -8.74 3.71
C PRO A 37 -4.62 -10.22 3.75
N HIS A 38 -3.35 -10.50 4.06
CA HIS A 38 -2.83 -11.87 4.14
C HIS A 38 -3.53 -12.69 5.25
N PHE A 39 -3.59 -14.01 5.07
CA PHE A 39 -4.14 -14.91 6.08
C PHE A 39 -3.20 -15.02 7.31
N PRO A 40 -3.72 -15.27 8.53
CA PRO A 40 -5.13 -15.38 8.90
C PRO A 40 -5.84 -14.01 8.83
N LEU A 41 -7.05 -13.99 8.30
CA LEU A 41 -7.87 -12.78 8.23
C LEU A 41 -8.47 -12.50 9.61
N GLU A 42 -7.95 -11.49 10.29
CA GLU A 42 -8.47 -11.03 11.57
C GLU A 42 -8.76 -9.54 11.49
N ALA A 43 -10.04 -9.18 11.40
CA ALA A 43 -10.44 -7.79 11.45
C ALA A 43 -10.16 -7.18 12.83
N HIS A 44 -9.66 -5.95 12.82
CA HIS A 44 -9.60 -5.12 14.01
C HIS A 44 -10.98 -5.02 14.68
N PRO A 45 -11.08 -4.97 16.03
CA PRO A 45 -12.36 -4.92 16.73
C PRO A 45 -13.33 -3.83 16.22
N ASP A 46 -12.81 -2.64 15.93
CA ASP A 46 -13.59 -1.50 15.43
C ASP A 46 -14.03 -1.63 13.95
N TRP A 47 -13.55 -2.67 13.26
CA TRP A 47 -13.80 -2.93 11.84
C TRP A 47 -14.58 -4.21 11.57
N LYS A 48 -14.73 -5.08 12.57
CA LYS A 48 -15.41 -6.37 12.43
C LYS A 48 -16.88 -6.19 12.03
N GLY A 49 -17.27 -6.79 10.91
CA GLY A 49 -18.63 -6.83 10.39
C GLY A 49 -19.10 -5.53 9.74
N ARG A 50 -18.18 -4.65 9.30
CA ARG A 50 -18.52 -3.39 8.62
C ARG A 50 -18.71 -3.57 7.12
N SER A 51 -17.96 -4.49 6.53
CA SER A 51 -17.94 -4.69 5.10
C SER A 51 -18.98 -5.70 4.64
N ASN A 52 -19.57 -5.41 3.47
CA ASN A 52 -20.41 -6.36 2.74
C ASN A 52 -19.60 -7.51 2.10
N PHE A 53 -18.26 -7.47 2.20
CA PHE A 53 -17.34 -8.50 1.69
C PHE A 53 -16.72 -9.36 2.81
N GLY A 54 -17.45 -9.52 3.92
CA GLY A 54 -17.02 -10.34 5.07
C GLY A 54 -15.71 -9.84 5.69
N VAL A 55 -15.01 -10.74 6.40
CA VAL A 55 -13.79 -10.39 7.14
C VAL A 55 -12.68 -9.89 6.21
N TYR A 56 -12.61 -10.39 4.97
CA TYR A 56 -11.66 -9.87 3.98
C TYR A 56 -11.93 -8.39 3.69
N GLY A 57 -13.19 -8.04 3.46
CA GLY A 57 -13.63 -6.66 3.28
C GLY A 57 -13.34 -5.79 4.50
N ASP A 58 -13.61 -6.28 5.71
CA ASP A 58 -13.32 -5.54 6.95
C ASP A 58 -11.83 -5.17 7.06
N VAL A 59 -10.94 -6.10 6.72
CA VAL A 59 -9.48 -5.89 6.75
C VAL A 59 -9.03 -4.92 5.65
N VAL A 60 -9.63 -4.99 4.46
CA VAL A 60 -9.32 -4.08 3.35
C VAL A 60 -9.84 -2.66 3.63
N GLU A 61 -11.04 -2.52 4.18
CA GLU A 61 -11.61 -1.22 4.58
C GLU A 61 -10.82 -0.58 5.72
N GLU A 62 -10.32 -1.36 6.68
CA GLU A 62 -9.36 -0.84 7.66
C GLU A 62 -8.10 -0.34 6.96
N LEU A 63 -7.47 -1.15 6.09
CA LEU A 63 -6.26 -0.77 5.38
C LEU A 63 -6.43 0.56 4.61
N ASP A 64 -7.53 0.70 3.86
CA ASP A 64 -7.88 1.94 3.15
C ASP A 64 -7.98 3.13 4.11
N HIS A 65 -8.72 2.99 5.20
CA HIS A 65 -8.86 4.04 6.20
C HIS A 65 -7.52 4.46 6.80
N ARG A 66 -6.68 3.49 7.15
CA ARG A 66 -5.36 3.73 7.75
C ARG A 66 -4.40 4.40 6.78
N ILE A 67 -4.40 4.03 5.49
CA ILE A 67 -3.69 4.75 4.43
C ILE A 67 -4.19 6.20 4.35
N GLY A 68 -5.51 6.41 4.45
CA GLY A 68 -6.12 7.73 4.55
C GLY A 68 -5.55 8.57 5.70
N GLN A 69 -5.29 7.97 6.86
CA GLN A 69 -4.66 8.66 8.00
C GLN A 69 -3.23 9.14 7.66
N ILE A 70 -2.44 8.33 6.95
CA ILE A 70 -1.09 8.69 6.50
C ILE A 70 -1.14 9.85 5.51
N LEU A 71 -2.00 9.76 4.50
CA LEU A 71 -2.18 10.83 3.52
C LEU A 71 -2.62 12.15 4.17
N ALA A 72 -3.58 12.07 5.11
CA ALA A 72 -4.02 13.22 5.89
C ALA A 72 -2.88 13.81 6.73
N ARG A 73 -2.00 12.98 7.28
CA ARG A 73 -0.84 13.44 8.05
C ARG A 73 0.19 14.16 7.18
N LEU A 74 0.52 13.62 6.00
CA LEU A 74 1.41 14.30 5.04
C LEU A 74 0.86 15.67 4.66
N LYS A 75 -0.46 15.79 4.44
CA LYS A 75 -1.11 17.07 4.17
C LYS A 75 -1.05 18.03 5.37
N LEU A 76 -1.38 17.56 6.57
CA LEU A 76 -1.34 18.35 7.81
C LEU A 76 0.06 18.90 8.11
N ARG A 77 1.10 18.13 7.78
CA ARG A 77 2.50 18.54 7.96
C ARG A 77 3.06 19.34 6.76
N HIS A 78 2.24 19.65 5.77
CA HIS A 78 2.64 20.35 4.54
C HIS A 78 3.72 19.61 3.72
N LEU A 79 3.81 18.29 3.86
CA LEU A 79 4.78 17.45 3.16
C LEU A 79 4.23 16.93 1.83
N GLU A 80 2.91 16.95 1.63
CA GLU A 80 2.26 16.24 0.51
C GLU A 80 2.77 16.60 -0.89
N LYS A 81 3.25 17.83 -1.11
CA LYS A 81 3.77 18.30 -2.41
C LYS A 81 5.21 17.85 -2.67
N ASN A 82 5.92 17.41 -1.63
CA ASN A 82 7.30 16.95 -1.69
C ASN A 82 7.42 15.50 -1.20
N THR A 83 6.38 14.69 -1.42
CA THR A 83 6.38 13.27 -1.07
C THR A 83 5.78 12.48 -2.22
N ILE A 84 6.56 11.53 -2.74
CA ILE A 84 6.07 10.51 -3.66
C ILE A 84 5.43 9.41 -2.81
N VAL A 85 4.15 9.11 -3.07
CA VAL A 85 3.44 7.99 -2.44
C VAL A 85 3.15 6.93 -3.50
N ILE A 86 3.53 5.69 -3.21
CA ILE A 86 3.30 4.53 -4.07
C ILE A 86 2.52 3.50 -3.25
N PHE A 87 1.42 3.02 -3.79
CA PHE A 87 0.67 1.88 -3.26
C PHE A 87 0.74 0.74 -4.27
N MET A 88 1.15 -0.45 -3.82
CA MET A 88 1.28 -1.64 -4.66
C MET A 88 1.07 -2.90 -3.80
N SER A 89 0.58 -3.98 -4.42
CA SER A 89 0.53 -5.32 -3.80
C SER A 89 1.76 -6.16 -4.21
N ASP A 90 2.19 -7.09 -3.36
CA ASP A 90 3.34 -7.98 -3.63
C ASP A 90 3.06 -9.06 -4.68
N ASN A 91 1.82 -9.58 -4.68
CA ASN A 91 1.30 -10.55 -5.63
C ASN A 91 -0.22 -10.39 -5.80
N GLY A 92 -0.79 -11.17 -6.72
CA GLY A 92 -2.23 -11.34 -6.85
C GLY A 92 -2.89 -11.96 -5.61
N PRO A 93 -4.23 -12.03 -5.56
CA PRO A 93 -4.96 -12.47 -4.36
C PRO A 93 -4.69 -13.92 -3.97
N GLU A 94 -4.75 -14.21 -2.67
CA GLU A 94 -4.62 -15.56 -2.12
C GLU A 94 -5.74 -16.49 -2.63
N PRO A 95 -5.43 -17.69 -3.15
CA PRO A 95 -6.42 -18.60 -3.70
C PRO A 95 -7.39 -19.21 -2.70
N LEU A 96 -7.00 -19.32 -1.43
CA LEU A 96 -7.79 -19.99 -0.38
C LEU A 96 -8.89 -19.10 0.22
N THR A 97 -8.80 -17.79 0.03
CA THR A 97 -9.82 -16.84 0.49
C THR A 97 -10.94 -16.73 -0.54
N LYS A 98 -12.20 -16.96 -0.12
CA LYS A 98 -13.36 -16.98 -1.03
C LYS A 98 -13.67 -15.60 -1.61
N GLU A 99 -13.46 -14.56 -0.81
CA GLU A 99 -13.82 -13.18 -1.11
C GLU A 99 -12.78 -12.48 -1.99
N SER A 100 -11.55 -13.01 -2.06
CA SER A 100 -10.47 -12.44 -2.86
C SER A 100 -10.72 -12.65 -4.36
N LYS A 101 -10.61 -11.59 -5.16
CA LYS A 101 -10.91 -11.61 -6.60
C LYS A 101 -9.74 -11.07 -7.41
N ALA A 102 -9.39 -11.77 -8.48
CA ALA A 102 -8.41 -11.33 -9.47
C ALA A 102 -9.08 -10.83 -10.77
N LEU A 103 -10.37 -10.52 -10.72
CA LEU A 103 -11.14 -10.15 -11.91
C LEU A 103 -10.55 -8.91 -12.59
N PRO A 104 -10.57 -8.83 -13.94
CA PRO A 104 -11.07 -9.84 -14.89
C PRO A 104 -10.04 -10.93 -15.25
N PHE A 105 -8.89 -10.94 -14.57
CA PHE A 105 -7.74 -11.75 -14.94
C PHE A 105 -7.84 -13.20 -14.45
N ARG A 106 -7.12 -14.08 -15.15
CA ARG A 106 -7.03 -15.51 -14.83
C ARG A 106 -5.83 -15.76 -13.91
N GLY A 107 -5.99 -16.67 -12.94
CA GLY A 107 -4.94 -16.99 -11.97
C GLY A 107 -5.07 -16.19 -10.68
N LYS A 108 -4.25 -16.57 -9.70
CA LYS A 108 -4.16 -16.00 -8.35
C LYS A 108 -2.71 -16.18 -7.86
N LYS A 109 -2.38 -15.81 -6.62
CA LYS A 109 -1.07 -16.11 -6.01
C LYS A 109 -0.62 -17.55 -6.31
N TRP A 110 0.68 -17.73 -6.57
CA TRP A 110 1.33 -18.95 -7.09
C TRP A 110 1.15 -19.25 -8.58
N SER A 111 0.40 -18.42 -9.31
CA SER A 111 0.28 -18.52 -10.77
C SER A 111 1.16 -17.48 -11.47
N ALA A 112 1.78 -17.87 -12.59
CA ALA A 112 2.44 -16.93 -13.51
C ALA A 112 1.47 -16.24 -14.48
N LEU A 113 0.16 -16.47 -14.34
CA LEU A 113 -0.88 -15.80 -15.12
C LEU A 113 -1.15 -14.39 -14.58
N GLU A 114 -1.78 -13.54 -15.39
CA GLU A 114 -2.12 -12.14 -15.05
C GLU A 114 -2.69 -11.96 -13.63
N GLY A 115 -3.64 -12.81 -13.19
CA GLY A 115 -4.25 -12.68 -11.87
C GLY A 115 -3.33 -13.03 -10.70
N GLY A 116 -2.16 -13.61 -10.95
CA GLY A 116 -1.13 -13.89 -9.95
C GLY A 116 -0.03 -12.83 -9.87
N THR A 117 0.25 -12.11 -10.96
CA THR A 117 1.38 -11.19 -11.10
C THR A 117 0.98 -9.73 -11.34
N ARG A 118 -0.18 -9.47 -11.96
CA ARG A 118 -0.70 -8.13 -12.20
C ARG A 118 -1.43 -7.63 -10.95
N VAL A 119 -0.92 -6.54 -10.39
CA VAL A 119 -1.35 -5.99 -9.10
C VAL A 119 -1.83 -4.55 -9.25
N PRO A 120 -2.67 -4.05 -8.31
CA PRO A 120 -2.94 -2.61 -8.25
C PRO A 120 -1.63 -1.85 -8.03
N CYS A 121 -1.46 -0.74 -8.73
CA CYS A 121 -0.35 0.19 -8.55
C CYS A 121 -0.88 1.62 -8.67
N LEU A 122 -0.75 2.41 -7.62
CA LEU A 122 -1.16 3.82 -7.58
C LEU A 122 0.05 4.67 -7.22
N LEU A 123 0.29 5.72 -8.01
CA LEU A 123 1.35 6.70 -7.76
C LEU A 123 0.73 8.07 -7.54
N ARG A 124 1.20 8.77 -6.50
CA ARG A 124 0.79 10.14 -6.18
C ARG A 124 2.01 11.01 -5.93
N PHE A 125 2.14 12.08 -6.70
CA PHE A 125 3.13 13.14 -6.48
C PHE A 125 2.55 14.50 -6.90
N PRO A 126 1.82 15.20 -6.02
CA PRO A 126 1.08 16.41 -6.35
C PRO A 126 1.98 17.53 -6.88
N GLY A 127 1.58 18.15 -7.99
CA GLY A 127 2.35 19.20 -8.67
C GLY A 127 3.37 18.69 -9.69
N VAL A 128 3.65 17.38 -9.69
CA VAL A 128 4.53 16.73 -10.67
C VAL A 128 3.73 15.77 -11.55
N LEU A 129 2.94 14.88 -10.94
CA LEU A 129 2.06 13.95 -11.66
C LEU A 129 0.65 14.53 -11.83
N PRO A 130 0.05 14.43 -13.03
CA PRO A 130 -1.34 14.83 -13.24
C PRO A 130 -2.29 13.91 -12.47
N ALA A 131 -3.26 14.50 -11.77
CA ALA A 131 -4.27 13.75 -11.01
C ALA A 131 -5.24 13.00 -11.94
N GLY A 132 -5.65 11.80 -11.53
CA GLY A 132 -6.66 11.01 -12.25
C GLY A 132 -6.21 10.48 -13.62
N LYS A 133 -4.91 10.51 -13.91
CA LYS A 133 -4.37 9.98 -15.16
C LYS A 133 -4.10 8.48 -15.04
N GLU A 134 -4.53 7.73 -16.05
CA GLU A 134 -4.22 6.33 -16.24
C GLU A 134 -3.05 6.16 -17.23
N SER A 135 -2.33 5.05 -17.12
CA SER A 135 -1.22 4.69 -17.98
C SER A 135 -1.22 3.19 -18.25
N ASP A 136 -1.13 2.82 -19.52
CA ASP A 136 -1.00 1.43 -19.97
C ASP A 136 0.46 0.99 -20.12
N ALA A 137 1.41 1.82 -19.67
CA ALA A 137 2.83 1.48 -19.70
C ALA A 137 3.10 0.20 -18.89
N LEU A 138 3.85 -0.73 -19.48
CA LEU A 138 4.31 -1.91 -18.77
C LEU A 138 5.40 -1.51 -17.78
N ILE A 139 5.14 -1.81 -16.51
CA ILE A 139 6.06 -1.57 -15.39
C ILE A 139 6.12 -2.81 -14.51
N SER A 140 7.19 -2.95 -13.74
CA SER A 140 7.41 -3.99 -12.75
C SER A 140 7.89 -3.40 -11.43
N ALA A 141 7.74 -4.14 -10.33
CA ALA A 141 8.22 -3.72 -9.01
C ALA A 141 9.74 -3.46 -9.00
N ILE A 142 10.51 -4.14 -9.86
CA ILE A 142 11.96 -3.91 -10.00
C ILE A 142 12.30 -2.51 -10.54
N ASP A 143 11.35 -1.86 -11.24
CA ASP A 143 11.53 -0.51 -11.78
C ASP A 143 11.46 0.56 -10.68
N LEU A 144 10.95 0.23 -9.49
CA LEU A 144 10.82 1.18 -8.38
C LEU A 144 12.18 1.70 -7.92
N LEU A 145 13.21 0.86 -7.82
CA LEU A 145 14.54 1.27 -7.39
C LEU A 145 15.16 2.34 -8.33
N PRO A 146 15.35 2.07 -9.64
CA PRO A 146 15.91 3.07 -10.55
C PRO A 146 15.01 4.30 -10.68
N THR A 147 13.68 4.13 -10.64
CA THR A 147 12.73 5.26 -10.72
C THR A 147 12.85 6.19 -9.52
N LEU A 148 12.86 5.64 -8.30
CA LEU A 148 12.96 6.43 -7.08
C LEU A 148 14.35 7.05 -6.91
N ALA A 149 15.41 6.34 -7.28
CA ALA A 149 16.75 6.88 -7.30
C ALA A 149 16.84 8.09 -8.22
N HIS A 150 16.37 7.96 -9.47
CA HIS A 150 16.32 9.06 -10.42
C HIS A 150 15.48 10.24 -9.90
N ALA A 151 14.28 9.98 -9.39
CA ALA A 151 13.40 11.02 -8.85
C ALA A 151 14.01 11.79 -7.66
N CYS A 152 14.85 11.11 -6.88
CA CYS A 152 15.58 11.70 -5.76
C CYS A 152 16.98 12.21 -6.14
N SER A 153 17.34 12.22 -7.44
CA SER A 153 18.68 12.60 -7.94
C SER A 153 19.82 11.80 -7.31
N ILE A 154 19.58 10.51 -7.03
CA ILE A 154 20.58 9.55 -6.53
C ILE A 154 21.12 8.78 -7.73
N ASP A 155 22.45 8.79 -7.88
CA ASP A 155 23.16 7.95 -8.84
C ASP A 155 23.33 6.54 -8.25
N LEU A 156 22.87 5.52 -9.00
CA LEU A 156 23.02 4.13 -8.59
C LEU A 156 24.38 3.53 -8.97
N GLY A 157 25.17 4.25 -9.77
CA GLY A 157 26.38 3.73 -10.39
C GLY A 157 26.07 2.73 -11.51
N GLU A 158 27.10 2.41 -12.30
CA GLU A 158 27.13 1.28 -13.22
C GLU A 158 27.52 -0.02 -12.51
#